data_AF-A0A7S1GG92-F1
#
_entry.id   AF-A0A7S1GG92-F1
#
_cell.length_a   1.000
_cell.length_b   1.000
_cell.length_c   1.000
_cell.angle_alpha   90.00
_cell.angle_beta   90.00
_cell.angle_gamma   90.00
#
_symmetry.space_group_name_H-M   'P 1'
#
loop_
_entity.id
_entity.type
_entity.pdbx_description
1 polymer ?
#
loop_
_entity_poly.entity_id
_entity_poly.type
_entity_poly.pdbx_seq_one_letter_code
_entity_poly.pdbx_strand_id
1 'polypeptide(L)'
;YLSVAQHLKKKVYVDSRRLRILKALGWPKERMNIFTTKKEEACLWIVPLGKVNFKDMPDFLEQANNSKAGKALTAKYERVVGFRPTGWTFSAKDKKQTLLPCGQPKPGRHLISSKTNGKYSVHGVPYSEHSSFPELVDCVHCLKPRKIVTTVSVSKSEEQIEMLLNAANALD
;
A
#
# COMPACT_ATOMS: atom_id res chain seq x y z
N TYR A 1 0.64 -6.91 -3.02
CA TYR A 1 0.55 -7.55 -4.36
C TYR A 1 0.94 -9.03 -4.34
N LEU A 2 1.93 -9.48 -3.56
CA LEU A 2 2.31 -10.89 -3.45
C LEU A 2 1.14 -11.82 -3.07
N SER A 3 0.47 -11.51 -1.96
CA SER A 3 -0.68 -12.29 -1.47
C SER A 3 -1.81 -12.36 -2.50
N VAL A 4 -2.12 -11.24 -3.17
CA VAL A 4 -3.10 -11.20 -4.28
C VAL A 4 -2.70 -12.10 -5.44
N ALA A 5 -1.43 -12.06 -5.85
CA ALA A 5 -0.92 -12.89 -6.94
C ALA A 5 -0.99 -14.39 -6.62
N GLN A 6 -0.63 -14.77 -5.39
CA GLN A 6 -0.71 -16.14 -4.91
C GLN A 6 -2.16 -16.63 -4.85
N HIS A 7 -3.05 -15.83 -4.28
CA HIS A 7 -4.48 -16.16 -4.17
C HIS A 7 -5.12 -16.32 -5.55
N LEU A 8 -4.83 -15.43 -6.49
CA LEU A 8 -5.34 -15.50 -7.86
C LEU A 8 -4.60 -16.51 -8.74
N LYS A 9 -3.50 -17.09 -8.26
CA LYS A 9 -2.58 -17.93 -9.04
C LYS A 9 -2.16 -17.26 -10.36
N LYS A 10 -1.81 -15.97 -10.29
CA LYS A 10 -1.40 -15.15 -11.44
C LYS A 10 0.01 -14.61 -11.24
N LYS A 11 0.74 -14.43 -12.35
CA LYS A 11 2.00 -13.69 -12.36
C LYS A 11 1.77 -12.19 -12.16
N VAL A 12 2.81 -11.51 -11.72
CA VAL A 12 2.86 -10.06 -11.51
C VAL A 12 3.86 -9.46 -12.49
N TYR A 13 3.39 -8.55 -13.33
CA TYR A 13 4.24 -7.74 -14.17
C TYR A 13 4.97 -6.69 -13.32
N VAL A 14 6.29 -6.63 -13.48
CA VAL A 14 7.17 -5.60 -12.94
C VAL A 14 8.12 -5.14 -14.04
N ASP A 15 8.48 -3.85 -14.07
CA ASP A 15 9.53 -3.39 -14.98
C ASP A 15 10.92 -3.96 -14.59
N SER A 16 11.88 -3.87 -15.50
CA SER A 16 13.24 -4.39 -15.30
C SER A 16 13.97 -3.76 -14.10
N ARG A 17 13.69 -2.49 -13.79
CA ARG A 17 14.29 -1.79 -12.65
C ARG A 17 13.73 -2.36 -11.35
N ARG A 18 12.42 -2.54 -11.26
CA ARG A 18 11.75 -3.12 -10.08
C ARG A 18 12.14 -4.58 -9.89
N LEU A 19 12.26 -5.36 -10.97
CA LEU A 19 12.74 -6.74 -10.87
C LEU A 19 14.16 -6.81 -10.29
N ARG A 20 15.05 -5.88 -10.65
CA ARG A 20 16.41 -5.82 -10.09
C ARG A 20 16.40 -5.60 -8.58
N ILE A 21 15.55 -4.69 -8.09
CA ILE A 21 15.36 -4.45 -6.65
C ILE A 21 14.82 -5.70 -5.97
N LEU A 22 13.82 -6.37 -6.55
CA LEU A 22 13.23 -7.58 -5.99
C LEU A 22 14.25 -8.74 -5.89
N LYS A 23 15.15 -8.88 -6.87
CA LYS A 23 16.24 -9.87 -6.84
C LYS A 23 17.21 -9.64 -5.68
N ALA A 24 17.40 -8.38 -5.25
CA ALA A 24 18.27 -8.06 -4.13
C ALA A 24 17.70 -8.47 -2.76
N LEU A 25 16.41 -8.85 -2.68
CA LEU A 25 15.77 -9.28 -1.44
C LEU A 25 16.15 -10.71 -1.02
N GLY A 26 16.92 -11.44 -1.84
CA GLY A 26 17.41 -12.78 -1.50
C GLY A 26 16.31 -13.84 -1.36
N TRP A 27 15.14 -13.63 -1.98
CA TRP A 27 14.02 -14.57 -1.87
C TRP A 27 14.28 -15.89 -2.64
N PRO A 28 13.68 -17.01 -2.19
CA PRO A 28 13.75 -18.28 -2.90
C PRO A 28 13.28 -18.17 -4.35
N LYS A 29 13.85 -18.98 -5.25
CA LYS A 29 13.56 -18.95 -6.69
C LYS A 29 12.06 -19.16 -6.95
N GLU A 30 11.42 -20.01 -6.17
CA GLU A 30 10.00 -20.33 -6.24
C GLU A 30 9.14 -19.08 -6.01
N ARG A 31 9.54 -18.24 -5.04
CA ARG A 31 8.88 -16.95 -4.79
C ARG A 31 9.17 -15.96 -5.91
N MET A 32 10.36 -15.97 -6.48
CA MET A 32 10.72 -15.08 -7.58
C MET A 32 9.99 -15.41 -8.89
N ASN A 33 9.59 -16.67 -9.11
CA ASN A 33 8.89 -17.14 -10.32
C ASN A 33 7.51 -16.49 -10.54
N ILE A 34 6.93 -15.86 -9.52
CA ILE A 34 5.66 -15.13 -9.67
C ILE A 34 5.82 -13.85 -10.49
N PHE A 35 7.05 -13.31 -10.61
CA PHE A 35 7.31 -12.07 -11.31
C PHE A 35 7.60 -12.31 -12.79
N THR A 36 7.20 -11.37 -13.64
CA THR A 36 7.52 -11.37 -15.06
C THR A 36 7.76 -9.94 -15.54
N THR A 37 8.60 -9.77 -16.56
CA THR A 37 8.81 -8.48 -17.26
C THR A 37 7.99 -8.39 -18.54
N LYS A 38 7.16 -9.39 -18.83
CA LYS A 38 6.28 -9.44 -19.99
C LYS A 38 4.85 -9.10 -19.56
N LYS A 39 4.27 -8.07 -20.17
CA LYS A 39 2.93 -7.55 -19.80
C LYS A 39 1.85 -8.56 -20.11
N GLU A 40 1.99 -9.29 -21.21
CA GLU A 40 1.08 -10.29 -21.75
C GLU A 40 0.99 -11.58 -20.90
N GLU A 41 1.93 -11.78 -19.97
CA GLU A 41 1.96 -12.91 -19.04
C GLU A 41 1.20 -12.62 -17.72
N ALA A 42 0.77 -11.39 -17.48
CA ALA A 42 0.21 -10.97 -16.20
C ALA A 42 -0.98 -10.01 -16.34
N CYS A 43 -1.97 -10.15 -15.46
CA CYS A 43 -3.06 -9.18 -15.30
C CYS A 43 -2.90 -8.32 -14.04
N LEU A 44 -1.84 -8.55 -13.26
CA LEU A 44 -1.46 -7.77 -12.07
C LEU A 44 -0.21 -6.99 -12.40
N TRP A 45 -0.29 -5.67 -12.48
CA TRP A 45 0.81 -4.83 -12.91
C TRP A 45 1.26 -3.93 -11.76
N ILE A 46 2.56 -3.94 -11.46
CA ILE A 46 3.16 -2.98 -10.54
C ILE A 46 3.55 -1.74 -11.34
N VAL A 47 2.96 -0.61 -10.96
CA VAL A 47 3.16 0.68 -11.61
C VAL A 47 3.57 1.72 -10.57
N PRO A 48 4.22 2.83 -10.99
CA PRO A 48 4.53 3.92 -10.07
C PRO A 48 3.27 4.43 -9.36
N LEU A 49 3.33 4.63 -8.05
CA LEU A 49 2.16 5.03 -7.24
C LEU A 49 1.52 6.33 -7.74
N GLY A 50 2.32 7.29 -8.24
CA GLY A 50 1.83 8.53 -8.84
C GLY A 50 0.90 8.32 -10.04
N LYS A 51 1.06 7.21 -10.77
CA LYS A 51 0.29 6.85 -11.97
C LYS A 51 -1.02 6.13 -11.67
N VAL A 52 -1.28 5.76 -10.42
CA VAL A 52 -2.57 5.14 -10.03
C VAL A 52 -3.61 6.25 -9.80
N ASN A 53 -4.11 6.84 -10.90
CA ASN A 53 -5.07 7.95 -10.90
C ASN A 53 -5.94 7.91 -12.19
N PHE A 54 -7.05 8.65 -12.21
CA PHE A 54 -7.98 8.62 -13.36
C PHE A 54 -7.44 9.19 -14.68
N LYS A 55 -6.33 9.93 -14.65
CA LYS A 55 -5.68 10.46 -15.86
C LYS A 55 -4.83 9.39 -16.56
N ASP A 56 -4.06 8.61 -15.81
CA ASP A 56 -3.12 7.63 -16.37
C ASP A 56 -3.72 6.20 -16.48
N MET A 57 -4.81 5.89 -15.77
CA MET A 57 -5.46 4.56 -15.81
C MET A 57 -5.98 4.14 -17.20
N PRO A 58 -6.51 5.04 -18.07
CA PRO A 58 -6.84 4.71 -19.45
C PRO A 58 -5.66 4.10 -20.21
N ASP A 59 -4.47 4.68 -20.10
CA ASP A 59 -3.26 4.20 -20.79
C ASP A 59 -2.89 2.77 -20.37
N PHE A 60 -3.07 2.42 -19.09
CA PHE A 60 -2.82 1.06 -18.63
C PHE A 60 -3.82 0.05 -19.20
N LEU A 61 -5.10 0.43 -19.30
CA LEU A 61 -6.12 -0.43 -19.89
C LEU A 61 -5.85 -0.67 -21.38
N GLU A 62 -5.48 0.40 -22.10
CA GLU A 62 -5.09 0.32 -23.50
C GLU A 62 -3.84 -0.55 -23.70
N GLN A 63 -2.77 -0.30 -22.94
CA GLN A 63 -1.54 -1.11 -22.99
C GLN A 63 -1.82 -2.59 -22.70
N ALA A 64 -2.69 -2.89 -21.72
CA ALA A 64 -3.06 -4.27 -21.39
C ALA A 64 -3.79 -4.95 -22.54
N ASN A 65 -4.69 -4.23 -23.21
CA ASN A 65 -5.40 -4.74 -24.39
C ASN A 65 -4.49 -4.87 -25.62
N ASN A 66 -3.56 -3.94 -25.83
CA ASN A 66 -2.58 -4.01 -26.91
C ASN A 66 -1.59 -5.17 -26.72
N SER A 67 -1.20 -5.48 -25.47
CA SER A 67 -0.37 -6.66 -25.16
C SER A 67 -1.05 -8.00 -25.47
N LYS A 68 -2.38 -7.99 -25.66
CA LYS A 68 -3.17 -9.15 -26.09
C LYS A 68 -3.42 -9.17 -27.60
N ALA A 69 -3.15 -8.08 -28.32
CA ALA A 69 -3.37 -7.99 -29.76
C ALA A 69 -2.47 -9.01 -30.48
N GLY A 70 -3.10 -10.00 -31.12
CA GLY A 70 -2.41 -11.16 -31.72
C GLY A 70 -2.87 -12.51 -31.15
N LYS A 71 -3.52 -12.54 -29.98
CA LYS A 71 -4.19 -13.74 -29.46
C LYS A 71 -5.67 -13.67 -29.84
N ALA A 72 -6.01 -14.11 -31.06
CA ALA A 72 -7.32 -13.97 -31.72
C ALA A 72 -8.56 -14.40 -30.88
N LEU A 73 -8.36 -15.13 -29.79
CA LEU A 73 -9.42 -15.64 -28.89
C LEU A 73 -9.44 -14.99 -27.50
N THR A 74 -8.66 -13.92 -27.25
CA THR A 74 -8.58 -13.34 -25.90
C THR A 74 -9.49 -12.13 -25.75
N ALA A 75 -10.47 -12.23 -24.86
CA ALA A 75 -11.32 -11.11 -24.48
C ALA A 75 -10.49 -9.92 -23.96
N LYS A 76 -10.87 -8.72 -24.43
CA LYS A 76 -10.30 -7.45 -23.95
C LYS A 76 -10.69 -7.22 -22.49
N TYR A 77 -9.83 -6.56 -21.74
CA TYR A 77 -10.16 -6.03 -20.43
C TYR A 77 -11.13 -4.86 -20.57
N GLU A 78 -12.19 -4.88 -19.79
CA GLU A 78 -13.22 -3.83 -19.77
C GLU A 78 -13.01 -2.83 -18.64
N ARG A 79 -12.32 -3.22 -17.57
CA ARG A 79 -12.14 -2.43 -16.36
C ARG A 79 -10.71 -2.52 -15.87
N VAL A 80 -10.26 -1.48 -15.17
CA VAL A 80 -8.99 -1.49 -14.46
C VAL A 80 -9.18 -0.98 -13.04
N VAL A 81 -8.58 -1.72 -12.09
CA VAL A 81 -8.69 -1.47 -10.66
C VAL A 81 -7.29 -1.15 -10.13
N GLY A 82 -7.13 0.05 -9.59
CA GLY A 82 -5.90 0.57 -9.05
C GLY A 82 -5.90 0.54 -7.53
N PHE A 83 -4.85 -0.02 -6.93
CA PHE A 83 -4.67 0.00 -5.49
C PHE A 83 -3.54 0.96 -5.11
N ARG A 84 -3.81 1.85 -4.16
CA ARG A 84 -2.83 2.76 -3.55
C ARG A 84 -2.61 2.32 -2.11
N PRO A 85 -1.61 1.46 -1.83
CA PRO A 85 -1.19 1.16 -0.48
C PRO A 85 -0.45 2.38 0.06
N THR A 86 -1.14 3.20 0.84
CA THR A 86 -0.53 4.35 1.52
C THR A 86 -0.71 4.15 3.02
N GLY A 87 0.14 4.76 3.84
CA GLY A 87 -0.01 4.73 5.30
C GLY A 87 -1.27 5.48 5.76
N TRP A 88 -1.16 6.32 6.78
CA TRP A 88 -2.28 7.11 7.26
C TRP A 88 -2.85 7.99 6.13
N THR A 89 -4.05 7.67 5.68
CA THR A 89 -4.75 8.44 4.65
C THR A 89 -5.33 9.70 5.26
N PHE A 90 -4.47 10.68 5.53
CA PHE A 90 -4.89 12.05 5.80
C PHE A 90 -5.39 12.64 4.48
N SER A 91 -6.71 12.59 4.23
CA SER A 91 -7.30 13.26 3.07
C SER A 91 -7.17 14.76 3.30
N ALA A 92 -6.23 15.45 2.64
CA ALA A 92 -6.04 16.91 2.82
C ALA A 92 -7.31 17.76 2.55
N LYS A 93 -8.26 17.22 1.78
CA LYS A 93 -9.56 17.85 1.50
C LYS A 93 -10.58 17.63 2.63
N ASP A 94 -10.46 16.54 3.36
CA ASP A 94 -11.21 16.29 4.59
C ASP A 94 -10.27 16.48 5.77
N LYS A 95 -10.25 17.67 6.39
CA LYS A 95 -9.54 17.94 7.66
C LYS A 95 -9.91 16.98 8.82
N LYS A 96 -10.71 15.94 8.56
CA LYS A 96 -11.16 14.90 9.49
C LYS A 96 -10.44 13.59 9.15
N GLN A 97 -9.51 13.22 10.03
CA GLN A 97 -8.87 11.91 10.10
C GLN A 97 -9.94 10.81 10.00
N THR A 98 -9.81 9.91 9.02
CA THR A 98 -10.70 8.74 8.81
C THR A 98 -10.46 7.64 9.83
N LEU A 99 -9.26 7.65 10.43
CA LEU A 99 -8.81 6.69 11.42
C LEU A 99 -8.72 7.35 12.80
N LEU A 100 -9.00 6.57 13.83
CA LEU A 100 -8.69 6.83 15.22
C LEU A 100 -7.17 6.68 15.43
N PRO A 101 -6.59 7.23 16.51
CA PRO A 101 -5.18 7.02 16.87
C PRO A 101 -4.80 5.54 16.97
N CYS A 102 -5.76 4.67 17.27
CA CYS A 102 -5.60 3.21 17.28
C CYS A 102 -5.60 2.53 15.90
N GLY A 103 -5.62 3.29 14.81
CA GLY A 103 -5.63 2.77 13.44
C GLY A 103 -7.00 2.25 12.97
N GLN A 104 -8.02 2.24 13.83
CA GLN A 104 -9.38 1.85 13.47
C GLN A 104 -10.14 2.97 12.76
N PRO A 105 -11.04 2.67 11.82
CA PRO A 105 -11.88 3.71 11.22
C PRO A 105 -12.81 4.33 12.27
N LYS A 106 -13.04 5.65 12.16
CA LYS A 106 -14.08 6.32 12.95
C LYS A 106 -15.47 5.74 12.59
N PRO A 107 -16.43 5.75 13.53
CA PRO A 107 -17.80 5.32 13.26
C PRO A 107 -18.36 5.99 11.99
N GLY A 108 -18.93 5.19 11.08
CA GLY A 108 -19.46 5.66 9.80
C GLY A 108 -18.43 5.96 8.71
N ARG A 109 -17.14 5.64 8.91
CA ARG A 109 -16.10 5.74 7.87
C ARG A 109 -15.58 4.36 7.48
N HIS A 110 -15.31 4.17 6.19
CA HIS A 110 -14.66 2.97 5.70
C HIS A 110 -13.14 3.11 5.75
N LEU A 111 -12.47 2.03 6.18
CA LEU A 111 -11.00 1.92 6.22
C LEU A 111 -10.39 2.10 4.81
N ILE A 112 -11.09 1.63 3.79
CA ILE A 112 -10.67 1.72 2.38
C ILE A 112 -11.41 2.89 1.72
N SER A 113 -10.64 3.82 1.17
CA SER A 113 -11.20 4.89 0.31
C SER A 113 -11.38 4.34 -1.10
N SER A 114 -12.58 4.48 -1.68
CA SER A 114 -12.86 4.00 -3.04
C SER A 114 -13.41 5.14 -3.90
N LYS A 115 -12.86 5.31 -5.09
CA LYS A 115 -13.38 6.22 -6.11
C LYS A 115 -13.51 5.46 -7.42
N THR A 116 -14.64 5.60 -8.09
CA THR A 116 -14.90 4.98 -9.39
C THR A 116 -15.34 6.03 -10.39
N ASN A 117 -14.80 5.97 -11.60
CA ASN A 117 -15.22 6.77 -12.74
C ASN A 117 -15.34 5.85 -13.96
N GLY A 118 -16.57 5.47 -14.31
CA GLY A 118 -16.84 4.52 -15.39
C GLY A 118 -16.11 3.19 -15.21
N LYS A 119 -15.18 2.89 -16.11
CA LYS A 119 -14.39 1.64 -16.16
C LYS A 119 -13.19 1.61 -15.21
N TYR A 120 -12.95 2.71 -14.49
CA TYR A 120 -11.76 2.92 -13.68
C TYR A 120 -12.14 2.98 -12.20
N SER A 121 -11.50 2.17 -11.37
CA SER A 121 -11.66 2.22 -9.91
C SER A 121 -10.30 2.40 -9.24
N VAL A 122 -10.22 3.28 -8.24
CA VAL A 122 -9.02 3.51 -7.43
C VAL A 122 -9.37 3.34 -5.96
N HIS A 123 -8.65 2.43 -5.29
CA HIS A 123 -8.81 2.13 -3.88
C HIS A 123 -7.57 2.56 -3.10
N GLY A 124 -7.74 3.47 -2.15
CA GLY A 124 -6.75 3.78 -1.12
C GLY A 124 -6.85 2.75 0.01
N VAL A 125 -5.79 1.98 0.20
CA VAL A 125 -5.71 0.93 1.21
C VAL A 125 -4.72 1.37 2.29
N PRO A 126 -5.12 1.44 3.57
CA PRO A 126 -4.22 1.78 4.67
C PRO A 126 -3.32 0.59 4.97
N TYR A 127 -2.12 0.62 4.40
CA TYR A 127 -1.07 -0.36 4.65
C TYR A 127 0.16 0.40 5.15
N SER A 128 0.41 0.32 6.45
CA SER A 128 1.53 0.99 7.11
C SER A 128 2.62 -0.01 7.44
N GLU A 129 3.87 0.34 7.14
CA GLU A 129 5.08 -0.35 7.62
C GLU A 129 5.69 0.40 8.83
N HIS A 130 5.01 1.44 9.32
CA HIS A 130 5.32 2.14 10.56
C HIS A 130 4.32 1.75 11.65
N SER A 131 4.81 1.64 12.88
CA SER A 131 3.99 1.41 14.07
C SER A 131 2.92 2.48 14.23
N SER A 132 1.72 2.02 14.55
CA SER A 132 0.64 2.85 15.08
C SER A 132 0.95 3.33 16.50
N PHE A 133 0.19 4.30 17.00
CA PHE A 133 0.41 4.82 18.35
C PHE A 133 0.27 3.73 19.44
N PRO A 134 -0.77 2.86 19.46
CA PRO A 134 -0.84 1.79 20.44
C PRO A 134 0.33 0.81 20.37
N GLU A 135 0.77 0.42 19.17
CA GLU A 135 1.93 -0.47 19.01
C GLU A 135 3.21 0.16 19.59
N LEU A 136 3.36 1.48 19.49
CA LEU A 136 4.46 2.20 20.13
C LEU A 136 4.30 2.25 21.65
N VAL A 137 3.08 2.46 22.16
CA VAL A 137 2.79 2.44 23.61
C VAL A 137 3.13 1.08 24.19
N ASP A 138 2.66 0.00 23.58
CA ASP A 138 2.92 -1.38 23.99
C ASP A 138 4.43 -1.68 23.98
N CYS A 139 5.14 -1.21 22.94
CA CYS A 139 6.59 -1.36 22.83
C CYS A 139 7.33 -0.65 23.97
N VAL A 140 6.97 0.60 24.28
CA VAL A 140 7.59 1.38 25.35
C VAL A 140 7.26 0.80 26.72
N HIS A 141 6.02 0.39 26.95
CA HIS A 141 5.57 -0.26 28.18
C HIS A 141 6.33 -1.58 28.40
N CYS A 142 6.54 -2.37 27.35
CA CYS A 142 7.29 -3.62 27.41
C CYS A 142 8.80 -3.41 27.65
N LEU A 143 9.43 -2.47 26.94
CA LEU A 143 10.88 -2.25 27.01
C LEU A 143 11.34 -1.43 28.22
N LYS A 144 10.46 -0.60 28.79
CA LYS A 144 10.73 0.32 29.93
C LYS A 144 12.07 1.09 29.75
N PRO A 145 12.26 1.81 28.63
CA PRO A 145 13.53 2.46 28.34
C PRO A 145 13.84 3.60 29.31
N ARG A 146 15.11 3.79 29.66
CA ARG A 146 15.56 4.94 30.49
C ARG A 146 15.50 6.28 29.76
N LYS A 147 15.64 6.26 28.43
CA LYS A 147 15.65 7.47 27.59
C LYS A 147 15.11 7.12 26.21
N ILE A 148 14.30 8.02 25.66
CA ILE A 148 13.80 7.94 24.28
C ILE A 148 14.43 9.06 23.47
N VAL A 149 14.89 8.74 22.26
CA VAL A 149 15.43 9.72 21.30
C VAL A 149 14.68 9.53 19.97
N THR A 150 13.89 10.53 19.58
CA THR A 150 13.11 10.48 18.33
C THR A 150 14.00 10.78 17.12
N THR A 151 13.82 10.02 16.05
CA THR A 151 14.53 10.23 14.77
C THR A 151 13.64 10.80 13.66
N VAL A 152 12.33 10.89 13.91
CA VAL A 152 11.33 11.43 12.98
C VAL A 152 10.56 12.54 13.69
N SER A 153 10.23 13.63 12.97
CA SER A 153 9.50 14.78 13.54
C SER A 153 10.17 15.41 14.77
N VAL A 154 11.50 15.56 14.71
CA VAL A 154 12.36 16.02 15.83
C VAL A 154 11.89 17.33 16.47
N SER A 155 11.27 18.23 15.70
CA SER A 155 10.73 19.50 16.21
C SER A 155 9.54 19.33 17.17
N LYS A 156 8.93 18.15 17.24
CA LYS A 156 7.83 17.79 18.15
C LYS A 156 8.20 16.66 19.11
N SER A 157 9.50 16.39 19.23
CA SER A 157 10.02 15.23 19.94
C SER A 157 9.60 15.18 21.40
N GLU A 158 9.73 16.31 22.11
CA GLU A 158 9.38 16.41 23.53
C GLU A 158 7.90 16.08 23.78
N GLU A 159 6.99 16.74 23.05
CA GLU A 159 5.54 16.49 23.11
C GLU A 159 5.20 15.02 22.81
N GLN A 160 5.80 14.44 21.78
CA GLN A 160 5.55 13.05 21.39
C GLN A 160 6.04 12.05 22.44
N ILE A 161 7.21 12.28 23.02
CA ILE A 161 7.78 11.42 24.06
C ILE A 161 6.91 11.49 25.32
N GLU A 162 6.51 12.70 25.74
CA GLU A 162 5.65 12.91 26.89
C GLU A 162 4.31 12.17 26.72
N MET A 163 3.64 12.34 25.58
CA MET A 163 2.39 11.64 25.28
C MET A 163 2.56 10.11 25.32
N LEU A 164 3.67 9.61 24.77
CA LEU A 164 3.93 8.18 24.68
C LEU A 164 4.22 7.56 26.06
N LEU A 165 5.03 8.21 26.89
CA LEU A 165 5.34 7.77 28.25
C LEU A 165 4.10 7.81 29.14
N ASN A 166 3.32 8.87 29.06
CA ASN A 166 2.07 8.99 29.82
C ASN A 166 1.09 7.86 29.47
N ALA A 167 0.95 7.54 28.18
CA ALA A 167 0.10 6.44 27.74
C ALA A 167 0.65 5.06 28.18
N ALA A 168 1.97 4.85 28.14
CA ALA A 168 2.60 3.59 28.53
C ALA A 168 2.53 3.32 30.04
N ASN A 169 2.69 4.36 30.86
CA ASN A 169 2.58 4.27 32.31
C ASN A 169 1.12 4.06 32.77
N ALA A 170 0.14 4.48 31.96
CA ALA A 170 -1.28 4.26 32.25
C ALA A 170 -1.75 2.80 32.03
N LEU A 171 -0.87 1.93 31.53
CA LEU A 171 -1.13 0.49 31.37
C LEU A 171 -0.69 -0.36 32.57
N ASP A 172 0.11 0.21 33.49
CA ASP A 172 0.48 -0.43 34.77
C ASP A 172 -0.69 -0.31 35.79
#